data_AF-A0A4R6GPW5-F1
#
_entry.id   AF-A0A4R6GPW5-F1
#
_cell.length_a   1.000
_cell.length_b   1.000
_cell.length_c   1.000
_cell.angle_alpha   90.00
_cell.angle_beta   90.00
_cell.angle_gamma   90.00
#
_symmetry.space_group_name_H-M   'P 1'
#
loop_
_entity.id
_entity.type
_entity.pdbx_description
1 polymer ?
#
loop_
_entity_poly.entity_id
_entity_poly.type
_entity_poly.pdbx_seq_one_letter_code
_entity_poly.pdbx_strand_id
1 'polypeptide(L)'
;MKTKRLIFLIFILASWGAKAQIGGESTYEFLNLPNSARMAALGGNQVAINDSTDLNVAYNNPALLHSSMDNRLLVNYVSYFNDIKFGYASYAKDYGELGVFALGMHYINYGKFVYANEFGERSGTFKAAEYALNILWSKQFNRLHVGATLKPILSSFEAYQSFGIAFDAGISYASRDQLTNVALVLKNIGTQVTTYYDGAEREDIPFDLQLGFSKRLAHAPLRLSATLQHLQKWELAQPKEEDNGFETTIKEDSFGKQFLRHLLLGVELLPTENFTIRAGYNYQRRQELMFDDKASTVGFSWGFGFKINRFHFNYGSARYHLAETSNHISVAINLNESFH
;
A
#
# COMPACT_ATOMS: atom_id res chain seq x y z
N MET A 1 -19.06 -28.80 17.47
CA MET A 1 -19.99 -28.46 16.35
C MET A 1 -20.17 -26.95 16.12
N LYS A 2 -20.08 -26.08 17.14
CA LYS A 2 -20.23 -24.62 16.99
C LYS A 2 -19.10 -23.94 16.17
N THR A 3 -17.86 -24.40 16.30
CA THR A 3 -16.69 -23.85 15.59
C THR A 3 -16.70 -24.13 14.07
N LYS A 4 -17.15 -25.31 13.65
CA LYS A 4 -17.26 -25.66 12.22
C LYS A 4 -18.34 -24.85 11.50
N ARG A 5 -19.44 -24.50 12.19
CA ARG A 5 -20.51 -23.64 11.66
C ARG A 5 -20.07 -22.18 11.52
N LEU A 6 -19.21 -21.69 12.41
CA LEU A 6 -18.67 -20.32 12.33
C LEU A 6 -17.70 -20.16 11.15
N ILE A 7 -16.83 -21.16 10.91
CA ILE A 7 -15.93 -21.18 9.76
C ILE A 7 -16.72 -21.25 8.44
N PHE A 8 -17.81 -22.02 8.41
CA PHE A 8 -18.69 -22.11 7.25
C PHE A 8 -19.45 -20.81 6.98
N LEU A 9 -19.87 -20.08 8.04
CA LEU A 9 -20.50 -18.76 7.89
C LEU A 9 -19.52 -17.69 7.39
N ILE A 10 -18.26 -17.74 7.83
CA ILE A 10 -17.19 -16.85 7.33
C ILE A 10 -16.89 -17.14 5.86
N PHE A 11 -16.93 -18.41 5.44
CA PHE A 11 -16.76 -18.80 4.04
C PHE A 11 -17.94 -18.37 3.14
N ILE A 12 -19.17 -18.42 3.64
CA ILE A 12 -20.37 -18.00 2.89
C ILE A 12 -20.45 -16.47 2.75
N LEU A 13 -19.99 -15.72 3.75
CA LEU A 13 -19.91 -14.26 3.67
C LEU A 13 -18.79 -13.78 2.73
N ALA A 14 -17.77 -14.61 2.47
CA ALA A 14 -16.69 -14.30 1.52
C ALA A 14 -17.08 -14.55 0.05
N SER A 15 -18.23 -15.17 -0.23
CA SER A 15 -18.65 -15.53 -1.60
C SER A 15 -19.59 -14.53 -2.29
N TRP A 16 -19.89 -13.37 -1.68
CA TRP A 16 -20.71 -12.34 -2.33
C TRP A 16 -19.84 -11.22 -2.89
N GLY A 17 -19.66 -11.20 -4.22
CA GLY A 17 -19.11 -10.04 -4.94
C GLY A 17 -17.77 -10.27 -5.65
N ALA A 18 -17.65 -11.31 -6.46
CA ALA A 18 -16.55 -11.39 -7.43
C ALA A 18 -16.89 -10.53 -8.66
N LYS A 19 -16.37 -9.31 -8.73
CA LYS A 19 -16.31 -8.52 -9.98
C LYS A 19 -14.95 -8.74 -10.65
N ALA A 20 -14.98 -9.06 -11.95
CA ALA A 20 -13.85 -9.63 -12.69
C ALA A 20 -12.87 -8.59 -13.29
N GLN A 21 -13.05 -7.28 -13.07
CA GLN A 21 -12.12 -6.25 -13.53
C GLN A 21 -11.49 -5.46 -12.34
N ILE A 22 -10.28 -4.93 -12.50
CA ILE A 22 -9.50 -4.21 -11.43
C ILE A 22 -8.92 -2.90 -11.98
N GLY A 23 -8.60 -2.86 -13.28
CA GLY A 23 -8.01 -1.68 -13.89
C GLY A 23 -9.05 -0.57 -14.04
N GLY A 24 -8.94 0.48 -13.22
CA GLY A 24 -9.69 1.73 -13.40
C GLY A 24 -11.17 1.68 -12.99
N GLU A 25 -11.59 0.69 -12.22
CA GLU A 25 -13.00 0.53 -11.79
C GLU A 25 -13.28 1.02 -10.37
N SER A 26 -12.23 1.33 -9.61
CA SER A 26 -12.34 1.79 -8.24
C SER A 26 -12.04 3.28 -8.15
N THR A 27 -12.86 3.97 -7.39
CA THR A 27 -12.61 5.36 -7.01
C THR A 27 -11.60 5.41 -5.85
N TYR A 28 -10.89 6.52 -5.66
CA TYR A 28 -9.88 6.67 -4.60
C TYR A 28 -8.70 5.69 -4.68
N GLU A 29 -8.28 5.29 -5.89
CA GLU A 29 -7.18 4.35 -6.11
C GLU A 29 -5.84 4.80 -5.49
N PHE A 30 -5.68 6.10 -5.23
CA PHE A 30 -4.51 6.65 -4.56
C PHE A 30 -4.24 6.01 -3.18
N LEU A 31 -5.25 5.44 -2.52
CA LEU A 31 -5.11 4.71 -1.26
C LEU A 31 -4.14 3.52 -1.34
N ASN A 32 -4.02 2.90 -2.53
CA ASN A 32 -3.14 1.77 -2.78
C ASN A 32 -1.70 2.16 -3.13
N LEU A 33 -1.45 3.44 -3.44
CA LEU A 33 -0.11 3.89 -3.82
C LEU A 33 0.88 3.74 -2.65
N PRO A 34 2.07 3.13 -2.89
CA PRO A 34 3.11 3.05 -1.87
C PRO A 34 3.64 4.44 -1.52
N ASN A 35 3.20 4.97 -0.38
CA ASN A 35 3.52 6.32 0.04
C ASN A 35 4.85 6.45 0.80
N SER A 36 5.58 5.36 1.03
CA SER A 36 6.86 5.40 1.76
C SER A 36 8.01 4.83 0.93
N ALA A 37 9.20 5.40 1.13
CA ALA A 37 10.42 4.98 0.47
C ALA A 37 10.78 3.52 0.78
N ARG A 38 10.56 3.10 2.03
CA ARG A 38 10.83 1.72 2.45
C ARG A 38 9.92 0.71 1.73
N MET A 39 8.62 0.96 1.68
CA MET A 39 7.68 0.04 1.01
C MET A 39 7.90 0.02 -0.49
N ALA A 40 8.10 1.19 -1.12
CA ALA A 40 8.43 1.27 -2.53
C ALA A 40 9.68 0.45 -2.88
N ALA A 41 10.74 0.53 -2.05
CA ALA A 41 11.97 -0.24 -2.24
C ALA A 41 11.78 -1.76 -2.06
N LEU A 42 10.77 -2.20 -1.30
CA LEU A 42 10.46 -3.61 -0.99
C LEU A 42 9.39 -4.23 -1.89
N GLY A 43 9.20 -3.66 -3.09
CA GLY A 43 8.28 -4.17 -4.11
C GLY A 43 6.84 -3.68 -3.97
N GLY A 44 6.50 -2.96 -2.91
CA GLY A 44 5.15 -2.46 -2.65
C GLY A 44 4.79 -2.49 -1.16
N ASN A 45 3.50 -2.39 -0.88
CA ASN A 45 2.96 -2.31 0.47
C ASN A 45 3.11 -3.66 1.20
N GLN A 46 4.19 -3.82 1.95
CA GLN A 46 4.42 -5.00 2.79
C GLN A 46 3.67 -4.86 4.12
N VAL A 47 2.95 -5.90 4.55
CA VAL A 47 2.02 -5.80 5.71
C VAL A 47 2.47 -6.52 6.97
N ALA A 48 3.59 -7.25 6.92
CA ALA A 48 4.09 -8.06 8.03
C ALA A 48 5.47 -7.63 8.56
N ILE A 49 5.99 -6.46 8.17
CA ILE A 49 7.29 -5.99 8.63
C ILE A 49 7.14 -5.42 10.05
N ASN A 50 7.42 -6.27 11.06
CA ASN A 50 7.33 -5.91 12.47
C ASN A 50 8.54 -5.07 12.89
N ASP A 51 8.51 -3.77 12.57
CA ASP A 51 9.56 -2.81 12.91
C ASP A 51 9.01 -1.73 13.83
N SER A 52 9.35 -1.83 15.11
CA SER A 52 8.85 -0.93 16.14
C SER A 52 9.41 0.49 16.03
N THR A 53 10.37 0.74 15.12
CA THR A 53 11.03 2.04 14.96
C THR A 53 10.51 2.87 13.78
N ASP A 54 9.76 2.27 12.86
CA ASP A 54 9.36 2.89 11.60
C ASP A 54 7.85 3.09 11.50
N LEU A 55 7.37 4.32 11.65
CA LEU A 55 5.93 4.62 11.59
C LEU A 55 5.28 4.31 10.23
N ASN A 56 6.06 4.13 9.15
CA ASN A 56 5.51 3.78 7.84
C ASN A 56 4.80 2.42 7.81
N VAL A 57 5.19 1.48 8.67
CA VAL A 57 4.57 0.14 8.67
C VAL A 57 3.12 0.20 9.12
N ALA A 58 2.77 1.17 9.99
CA ALA A 58 1.42 1.36 10.52
C ALA A 58 0.41 1.78 9.45
N TYR A 59 0.82 2.55 8.43
CA TYR A 59 -0.05 2.90 7.30
C TYR A 59 -0.50 1.65 6.51
N ASN A 60 0.37 0.66 6.40
CA ASN A 60 0.10 -0.56 5.63
C ASN A 60 -0.65 -1.61 6.44
N ASN A 61 -0.36 -1.67 7.74
CA ASN A 61 -1.06 -2.53 8.68
C ASN A 61 -1.18 -1.80 10.03
N PRO A 62 -2.39 -1.38 10.44
CA PRO A 62 -2.55 -0.66 11.71
C PRO A 62 -2.12 -1.50 12.93
N ALA A 63 -2.11 -2.83 12.85
CA ALA A 63 -1.61 -3.67 13.94
C ALA A 63 -0.09 -3.55 14.18
N LEU A 64 0.65 -2.95 13.25
CA LEU A 64 2.09 -2.70 13.39
C LEU A 64 2.40 -1.31 13.98
N LEU A 65 1.40 -0.60 14.51
CA LEU A 65 1.62 0.61 15.29
C LEU A 65 2.03 0.21 16.72
N HIS A 66 3.28 0.50 17.10
CA HIS A 66 3.84 0.09 18.39
C HIS A 66 3.91 1.25 19.40
N SER A 67 3.82 0.94 20.70
CA SER A 67 3.94 1.94 21.77
C SER A 67 5.28 2.65 21.77
N SER A 68 6.34 1.95 21.36
CA SER A 68 7.66 2.56 21.18
C SER A 68 7.70 3.65 20.10
N MET A 69 6.65 3.80 19.28
CA MET A 69 6.47 4.89 18.31
C MET A 69 5.89 6.17 18.92
N ASP A 70 5.76 6.25 20.25
CA ASP A 70 5.35 7.48 20.93
C ASP A 70 6.19 8.69 20.50
N ASN A 71 5.52 9.81 20.27
CA ASN A 71 6.09 11.09 19.83
C ASN A 71 6.95 10.96 18.56
N ARG A 72 6.53 10.14 17.59
CA ARG A 72 7.19 10.08 16.28
C ARG A 72 6.40 10.82 15.22
N LEU A 73 7.11 11.66 14.47
CA LEU A 73 6.62 12.34 13.28
C LEU A 73 7.21 11.67 12.04
N LEU A 74 6.41 11.53 11.00
CA LEU A 74 6.78 10.95 9.71
C LEU A 74 6.30 11.88 8.61
N VAL A 75 7.15 12.12 7.61
CA VAL A 75 6.80 12.80 6.37
C VAL A 75 7.37 12.01 5.20
N ASN A 76 6.52 11.75 4.23
CA ASN A 76 6.85 11.11 2.98
C ASN A 76 6.47 12.01 1.82
N TYR A 77 7.31 11.99 0.79
CA TYR A 77 7.08 12.67 -0.46
C TYR A 77 7.46 11.75 -1.62
N VAL A 78 6.60 11.72 -2.63
CA VAL A 78 6.80 10.94 -3.84
C VAL A 78 6.66 11.84 -5.05
N SER A 79 7.71 11.89 -5.86
CA SER A 79 7.61 12.40 -7.23
C SER A 79 7.21 11.22 -8.12
N TYR A 80 5.99 11.28 -8.64
CA TYR A 80 5.43 10.27 -9.53
C TYR A 80 5.63 10.68 -11.00
N PHE A 81 4.87 10.10 -11.93
CA PHE A 81 4.99 10.43 -13.36
C PHE A 81 4.20 11.71 -13.72
N ASN A 82 4.65 12.45 -14.74
CA ASN A 82 3.91 13.56 -15.37
C ASN A 82 3.37 14.60 -14.38
N ASP A 83 4.26 15.17 -13.56
CA ASP A 83 3.96 16.17 -12.52
C ASP A 83 3.06 15.72 -11.35
N ILE A 84 2.60 14.46 -11.35
CA ILE A 84 1.84 13.90 -10.24
C ILE A 84 2.74 13.78 -9.02
N LYS A 85 2.25 14.28 -7.89
CA LYS A 85 2.96 14.26 -6.60
C LYS A 85 2.02 13.80 -5.52
N PHE A 86 2.50 12.95 -4.64
CA PHE A 86 1.73 12.52 -3.47
C PHE A 86 2.63 12.41 -2.26
N GLY A 87 2.04 12.39 -1.08
CA GLY A 87 2.78 12.37 0.15
C GLY A 87 1.92 12.00 1.34
N TYR A 88 2.60 11.60 2.40
CA TYR A 88 1.97 11.19 3.64
C TYR A 88 2.67 11.84 4.81
N ALA A 89 1.93 12.45 5.72
CA ALA A 89 2.47 12.92 6.98
C ALA A 89 1.70 12.28 8.13
N SER A 90 2.38 11.84 9.18
CA SER A 90 1.71 11.30 10.36
C SER A 90 2.45 11.55 11.65
N TYR A 91 1.69 11.51 12.74
CA TYR A 91 2.19 11.62 14.09
C TYR A 91 1.59 10.50 14.95
N ALA A 92 2.41 9.86 15.79
CA ALA A 92 1.98 8.80 16.70
C ALA A 92 2.15 9.22 18.17
N LYS A 93 1.20 8.78 19.00
CA LYS A 93 1.16 9.01 20.44
C LYS A 93 0.68 7.74 21.16
N ASP A 94 1.42 7.33 22.18
CA ASP A 94 1.03 6.24 23.07
C ASP A 94 0.21 6.78 24.25
N TYR A 95 -0.88 6.08 24.57
CA TYR A 95 -1.78 6.38 25.68
C TYR A 95 -1.86 5.22 26.68
N GLY A 96 -0.83 4.37 26.74
CA GLY A 96 -0.70 3.29 27.70
C GLY A 96 -1.79 2.22 27.52
N GLU A 97 -2.67 2.07 28.51
CA GLU A 97 -3.72 1.02 28.47
C GLU A 97 -4.73 1.20 27.33
N LEU A 98 -4.94 2.43 26.86
CA LEU A 98 -5.81 2.72 25.72
C LEU A 98 -5.20 2.26 24.38
N GLY A 99 -3.89 2.00 24.35
CA GLY A 99 -3.14 1.70 23.15
C GLY A 99 -2.55 2.93 22.50
N VAL A 100 -2.09 2.74 21.26
CA VAL A 100 -1.35 3.75 20.51
C VAL A 100 -2.26 4.30 19.44
N PHE A 101 -2.24 5.62 19.28
CA PHE A 101 -2.96 6.31 18.22
C PHE A 101 -1.99 6.96 17.28
N ALA A 102 -2.34 7.01 15.99
CA ALA A 102 -1.65 7.85 15.04
C ALA A 102 -2.66 8.62 14.19
N LEU A 103 -2.32 9.87 13.89
CA LEU A 103 -3.07 10.70 12.96
C LEU A 103 -2.19 10.96 11.76
N GLY A 104 -2.71 10.72 10.55
CA GLY A 104 -1.97 10.97 9.32
C GLY A 104 -2.83 11.55 8.20
N MET A 105 -2.19 12.21 7.25
CA MET A 105 -2.82 12.76 6.04
C MET A 105 -2.09 12.19 4.84
N HIS A 106 -2.81 11.45 3.99
CA HIS A 106 -2.34 10.99 2.68
C HIS A 106 -2.98 11.89 1.62
N TYR A 107 -2.19 12.45 0.71
CA TYR A 107 -2.71 13.26 -0.37
C TYR A 107 -2.08 12.88 -1.69
N ILE A 108 -2.81 13.06 -2.78
CA ILE A 108 -2.30 13.05 -4.15
C ILE A 108 -2.73 14.34 -4.86
N ASN A 109 -1.82 14.89 -5.65
CA ASN A 109 -2.03 16.01 -6.54
C ASN A 109 -1.70 15.53 -7.95
N TYR A 110 -2.70 15.57 -8.83
CA TYR A 110 -2.59 15.09 -10.21
C TYR A 110 -1.93 16.10 -11.16
N GLY A 111 -1.46 17.23 -10.66
CA GLY A 111 -0.84 18.28 -11.45
C GLY A 111 -1.87 19.22 -12.07
N LYS A 112 -1.53 19.73 -13.27
CA LYS A 112 -2.38 20.63 -14.05
C LYS A 112 -2.78 19.94 -15.33
N PHE A 113 -4.07 19.97 -15.63
CA PHE A 113 -4.64 19.51 -16.89
C PHE A 113 -5.01 20.70 -17.75
N VAL A 114 -4.90 20.55 -19.07
CA VAL A 114 -5.37 21.52 -20.06
C VAL A 114 -6.75 21.11 -20.51
N TYR A 115 -7.73 22.01 -20.52
CA TYR A 115 -9.03 21.63 -21.08
C TYR A 115 -8.90 21.44 -22.58
N ALA A 116 -9.66 20.48 -23.10
CA ALA A 116 -9.93 20.34 -24.52
C ALA A 116 -11.44 20.19 -24.68
N ASN A 117 -12.04 20.98 -25.57
CA ASN A 117 -13.43 20.76 -25.96
C ASN A 117 -13.54 19.60 -26.97
N GLU A 118 -14.76 19.24 -27.35
CA GLU A 118 -15.07 18.20 -28.34
C GLU A 118 -14.45 18.46 -29.73
N PHE A 119 -14.12 19.71 -30.05
CA PHE A 119 -13.42 20.11 -31.28
C PHE A 119 -11.89 20.07 -31.14
N GLY A 120 -11.37 19.69 -29.97
CA GLY A 120 -9.93 19.62 -29.68
C GLY A 120 -9.28 20.97 -29.38
N GLU A 121 -10.06 22.05 -29.27
CA GLU A 121 -9.54 23.37 -28.93
C GLU A 121 -9.13 23.40 -27.46
N ARG A 122 -7.90 23.84 -27.21
CA ARG A 122 -7.30 23.84 -25.87
C ARG A 122 -7.39 25.23 -25.26
N SER A 123 -7.97 25.36 -24.07
CA SER A 123 -8.10 26.64 -23.36
C SER A 123 -8.12 26.46 -21.84
N GLY A 124 -7.41 27.30 -21.09
CA GLY A 124 -7.38 27.24 -19.62
C GLY A 124 -6.70 25.98 -19.04
N THR A 125 -6.71 25.87 -17.71
CA THR A 125 -6.21 24.69 -16.98
C THR A 125 -7.03 24.40 -15.74
N PHE A 126 -7.20 23.12 -15.40
CA PHE A 126 -7.78 22.69 -14.13
C PHE A 126 -6.80 21.82 -13.32
N LYS A 127 -7.13 21.58 -12.04
CA LYS A 127 -6.36 20.75 -11.12
C LYS A 127 -7.26 19.69 -10.52
N ALA A 128 -6.65 18.59 -10.12
CA ALA A 128 -7.31 17.56 -9.32
C ALA A 128 -6.43 17.12 -8.16
N ALA A 129 -7.04 16.84 -7.02
CA ALA A 129 -6.37 16.35 -5.84
C ALA A 129 -7.32 15.54 -4.96
N GLU A 130 -6.74 14.60 -4.22
CA GLU A 130 -7.48 13.77 -3.26
C GLU A 130 -6.73 13.70 -1.95
N TYR A 131 -7.48 13.52 -0.88
CA TYR A 131 -7.01 13.57 0.50
C TYR A 131 -7.69 12.47 1.31
N ALA A 132 -6.91 11.76 2.12
CA ALA A 132 -7.41 10.82 3.11
C ALA A 132 -6.81 11.12 4.48
N LEU A 133 -7.67 11.49 5.42
CA LEU A 133 -7.30 11.58 6.84
C LEU A 133 -7.27 10.16 7.40
N ASN A 134 -6.16 9.72 7.98
CA ASN A 134 -6.00 8.39 8.55
C ASN A 134 -5.98 8.52 10.07
N ILE A 135 -6.97 7.94 10.74
CA ILE A 135 -7.03 7.85 12.21
C ILE A 135 -6.76 6.40 12.57
N LEU A 136 -5.55 6.12 13.05
CA LEU A 136 -5.08 4.79 13.36
C LEU A 136 -5.14 4.53 14.86
N TRP A 137 -5.47 3.30 15.23
CA TRP A 137 -5.38 2.79 16.58
C TRP A 137 -4.78 1.39 16.58
N SER A 138 -3.97 1.08 17.58
CA SER A 138 -3.46 -0.28 17.81
C SER A 138 -3.32 -0.62 19.28
N LYS A 139 -3.47 -1.92 19.56
CA LYS A 139 -3.21 -2.50 20.87
C LYS A 139 -2.49 -3.84 20.74
N GLN A 140 -1.52 -4.06 21.61
CA GLN A 140 -0.76 -5.29 21.70
C GLN A 140 -1.23 -6.13 22.90
N PHE A 141 -1.46 -7.41 22.64
CA PHE A 141 -1.79 -8.45 23.61
C PHE A 141 -0.72 -9.55 23.53
N ASN A 142 0.33 -9.43 24.33
CA ASN A 142 1.49 -10.32 24.30
C ASN A 142 2.15 -10.35 22.91
N ARG A 143 1.88 -11.39 22.12
CA ARG A 143 2.44 -11.59 20.77
C ARG A 143 1.46 -11.29 19.65
N LEU A 144 0.19 -11.07 19.99
CA LEU A 144 -0.86 -10.68 19.06
C LEU A 144 -1.00 -9.17 19.10
N HIS A 145 -0.92 -8.54 17.94
CA HIS A 145 -1.20 -7.12 17.77
C HIS A 145 -2.46 -7.00 16.94
N VAL A 146 -3.31 -6.06 17.30
CA VAL A 146 -4.52 -5.72 16.55
C VAL A 146 -4.52 -4.23 16.29
N GLY A 147 -5.13 -3.81 15.20
CA GLY A 147 -5.28 -2.39 14.90
C GLY A 147 -6.38 -2.13 13.90
N ALA A 148 -6.81 -0.87 13.86
CA ALA A 148 -7.80 -0.37 12.94
C ALA A 148 -7.44 1.03 12.45
N THR A 149 -7.91 1.37 11.25
CA THR A 149 -7.80 2.72 10.69
C THR A 149 -9.16 3.17 10.19
N LEU A 150 -9.56 4.41 10.50
CA LEU A 150 -10.68 5.10 9.86
C LEU A 150 -10.12 6.12 8.86
N LYS A 151 -10.70 6.15 7.65
CA LYS A 151 -10.27 6.99 6.53
C LYS A 151 -11.44 7.78 5.91
N PRO A 152 -11.75 8.99 6.38
CA PRO A 152 -12.53 9.95 5.61
C PRO A 152 -11.71 10.41 4.39
N ILE A 153 -12.33 10.38 3.21
CA ILE A 153 -11.68 10.63 1.94
C ILE A 153 -12.41 11.79 1.25
N LEU A 154 -11.66 12.77 0.76
CA LEU A 154 -12.16 13.85 -0.07
C LEU A 154 -11.44 13.81 -1.41
N SER A 155 -12.20 13.71 -2.48
CA SER A 155 -11.70 13.82 -3.85
C SER A 155 -12.29 15.03 -4.54
N SER A 156 -11.44 15.76 -5.26
CA SER A 156 -11.84 16.95 -6.01
C SER A 156 -11.17 16.95 -7.37
N PHE A 157 -12.00 16.87 -8.41
CA PHE A 157 -11.63 17.06 -9.82
C PHE A 157 -12.31 18.33 -10.33
N GLU A 158 -11.60 19.45 -10.26
CA GLU A 158 -12.15 20.75 -10.63
C GLU A 158 -13.45 21.09 -9.87
N ALA A 159 -14.61 21.05 -10.55
CA ALA A 159 -15.93 21.33 -9.97
C ALA A 159 -16.58 20.09 -9.35
N TYR A 160 -16.09 18.90 -9.67
CA TYR A 160 -16.64 17.63 -9.21
C TYR A 160 -15.98 17.22 -7.89
N GLN A 161 -16.79 16.89 -6.89
CA GLN A 161 -16.31 16.50 -5.57
C GLN A 161 -17.01 15.23 -5.11
N SER A 162 -16.25 14.34 -4.48
CA SER A 162 -16.77 13.11 -3.89
C SER A 162 -16.19 12.94 -2.49
N PHE A 163 -17.04 12.54 -1.56
CA PHE A 163 -16.67 12.19 -0.21
C PHE A 163 -16.83 10.69 -0.02
N GLY A 164 -15.82 10.06 0.56
CA GLY A 164 -15.77 8.63 0.82
C GLY A 164 -15.42 8.34 2.26
N ILE A 165 -15.72 7.12 2.69
CA ILE A 165 -15.27 6.60 3.98
C ILE A 165 -14.76 5.18 3.79
N ALA A 166 -13.59 4.89 4.35
CA ALA A 166 -13.00 3.58 4.33
C ALA A 166 -12.42 3.19 5.69
N PHE A 167 -12.29 1.89 5.91
CA PHE A 167 -11.79 1.29 7.14
C PHE A 167 -10.74 0.23 6.84
N ASP A 168 -9.68 0.21 7.63
CA ASP A 168 -8.72 -0.90 7.64
C ASP A 168 -8.82 -1.64 8.98
N ALA A 169 -8.62 -2.95 8.94
CA ALA A 169 -8.47 -3.79 10.12
C ALA A 169 -7.26 -4.71 9.93
N GLY A 170 -6.40 -4.76 10.94
CA GLY A 170 -5.17 -5.53 10.90
C GLY A 170 -5.03 -6.44 12.13
N ILE A 171 -4.47 -7.62 11.90
CA ILE A 171 -3.94 -8.49 12.95
C ILE A 171 -2.50 -8.87 12.59
N SER A 172 -1.63 -8.94 13.59
CA SER A 172 -0.24 -9.34 13.42
C SER A 172 0.18 -10.25 14.57
N TYR A 173 0.91 -11.32 14.27
CA TYR A 173 1.38 -12.28 15.25
C TYR A 173 2.89 -12.48 15.13
N ALA A 174 3.61 -12.04 16.17
CA ALA A 174 5.06 -12.16 16.24
C ALA A 174 5.48 -13.50 16.89
N SER A 175 6.59 -14.06 16.45
CA SER A 175 7.26 -15.19 17.11
C SER A 175 7.81 -14.79 18.48
N ARG A 176 8.14 -15.77 19.33
CA ARG A 176 8.68 -15.50 20.68
C ARG A 176 10.03 -14.76 20.62
N ASP A 177 10.84 -15.08 19.62
CA ASP A 177 12.13 -14.45 19.34
C ASP A 177 11.99 -13.10 18.59
N GLN A 178 10.76 -12.66 18.27
CA GLN A 178 10.48 -11.46 17.48
C GLN A 178 11.09 -11.44 16.06
N LEU A 179 11.63 -12.57 15.60
CA LEU A 179 12.28 -12.68 14.30
C LEU A 179 11.32 -13.02 13.17
N THR A 180 10.15 -13.58 13.47
CA THR A 180 9.15 -14.00 12.48
C THR A 180 7.85 -13.28 12.77
N ASN A 181 7.18 -12.80 11.74
CA ASN A 181 5.89 -12.17 11.89
C ASN A 181 4.95 -12.59 10.76
N VAL A 182 3.69 -12.83 11.11
CA VAL A 182 2.61 -13.12 10.15
C VAL A 182 1.50 -12.11 10.40
N ALA A 183 0.95 -11.54 9.33
CA ALA A 183 -0.10 -10.55 9.45
C ALA A 183 -1.21 -10.76 8.42
N LEU A 184 -2.44 -10.47 8.81
CA LEU A 184 -3.60 -10.42 7.91
C LEU A 184 -4.20 -9.01 8.00
N VAL A 185 -4.48 -8.40 6.86
CA VAL A 185 -5.01 -7.04 6.79
C VAL A 185 -6.17 -7.00 5.81
N LEU A 186 -7.27 -6.41 6.25
CA LEU A 186 -8.37 -5.95 5.41
C LEU A 186 -8.17 -4.46 5.20
N LYS A 187 -7.89 -4.01 3.98
CA LYS A 187 -7.69 -2.60 3.65
C LYS A 187 -8.87 -2.04 2.88
N ASN A 188 -9.17 -0.77 3.15
CA ASN A 188 -10.12 0.06 2.41
C ASN A 188 -11.54 -0.54 2.32
N ILE A 189 -12.04 -1.17 3.38
CA ILE A 189 -13.45 -1.57 3.46
C ILE A 189 -14.28 -0.29 3.56
N GLY A 190 -15.07 0.04 2.54
CA GLY A 190 -15.71 1.35 2.50
C GLY A 190 -16.70 1.55 1.37
N THR A 191 -17.18 2.79 1.23
CA THR A 191 -18.06 3.22 0.15
C THR A 191 -17.93 4.73 -0.11
N GLN A 192 -18.31 5.16 -1.32
CA GLN A 192 -18.58 6.57 -1.60
C GLN A 192 -19.85 7.01 -0.84
N VAL A 193 -19.73 8.08 -0.08
CA VAL A 193 -20.84 8.72 0.62
C VAL A 193 -21.58 9.67 -0.32
N THR A 194 -20.83 10.49 -1.07
CA THR A 194 -21.34 11.34 -2.15
C THR A 194 -20.65 10.99 -3.45
N THR A 195 -21.35 11.06 -4.56
CA THR A 195 -20.80 10.86 -5.91
C THR A 195 -20.31 12.19 -6.48
N TYR A 196 -19.55 12.13 -7.58
CA TYR A 196 -19.00 13.34 -8.23
C TYR A 196 -20.06 14.26 -8.83
N TYR A 197 -21.19 13.70 -9.27
CA TYR A 197 -22.33 14.44 -9.82
C TYR A 197 -23.65 13.76 -9.45
N ASP A 198 -24.74 14.53 -9.53
CA ASP A 198 -26.08 14.06 -9.19
C ASP A 198 -26.55 12.97 -10.15
N GLY A 199 -27.09 11.87 -9.60
CA GLY A 199 -27.57 10.73 -10.37
C GLY A 199 -26.48 9.76 -10.85
N ALA A 200 -25.21 10.00 -10.50
CA ALA A 200 -24.15 9.02 -10.70
C ALA A 200 -24.37 7.78 -9.81
N GLU A 201 -23.91 6.62 -10.29
CA GLU A 201 -23.81 5.43 -9.46
C GLU A 201 -22.61 5.55 -8.52
N ARG A 202 -22.68 4.85 -7.38
CA ARG A 202 -21.54 4.76 -6.46
C ARG A 202 -20.52 3.80 -7.04
N GLU A 203 -19.28 4.26 -7.14
CA GLU A 203 -18.14 3.46 -7.53
C GLU A 203 -17.58 2.70 -6.33
N ASP A 204 -16.98 1.54 -6.62
CA ASP A 204 -16.35 0.70 -5.60
C ASP A 204 -15.08 1.38 -5.06
N ILE A 205 -14.80 1.20 -3.77
CA ILE A 205 -13.53 1.58 -3.14
C ILE A 205 -12.55 0.41 -3.29
N PRO A 206 -11.23 0.64 -3.45
CA PRO A 206 -10.24 -0.41 -3.68
C PRO A 206 -9.97 -1.27 -2.44
N PHE A 207 -10.95 -2.11 -2.10
CA PHE A 207 -10.84 -3.10 -1.04
C PHE A 207 -9.72 -4.10 -1.34
N ASP A 208 -8.91 -4.41 -0.35
CA ASP A 208 -7.79 -5.34 -0.49
C ASP A 208 -7.57 -6.21 0.76
N LEU A 209 -7.67 -7.52 0.58
CA LEU A 209 -7.33 -8.53 1.59
C LEU A 209 -5.88 -8.99 1.37
N GLN A 210 -5.02 -8.77 2.36
CA GLN A 210 -3.61 -9.09 2.28
C GLN A 210 -3.15 -10.04 3.40
N LEU A 211 -2.28 -10.98 3.05
CA LEU A 211 -1.57 -11.86 3.98
C LEU A 211 -0.07 -11.64 3.85
N GLY A 212 0.58 -11.23 4.93
CA GLY A 212 2.02 -10.98 4.97
C GLY A 212 2.77 -11.96 5.85
N PHE A 213 4.03 -12.17 5.49
CA PHE A 213 5.03 -12.88 6.26
C PHE A 213 6.34 -12.09 6.26
N SER A 214 7.03 -12.01 7.39
CA SER A 214 8.41 -11.54 7.44
C SER A 214 9.28 -12.38 8.37
N LYS A 215 10.58 -12.47 8.04
CA LYS A 215 11.58 -13.20 8.80
C LYS A 215 12.89 -12.43 8.83
N ARG A 216 13.34 -12.01 10.00
CA ARG A 216 14.73 -11.59 10.27
C ARG A 216 15.56 -12.83 10.60
N LEU A 217 16.74 -12.95 10.00
CA LEU A 217 17.64 -14.07 10.29
C LEU A 217 18.44 -13.77 11.55
N ALA A 218 18.56 -14.75 12.46
CA ALA A 218 19.28 -14.57 13.73
C ALA A 218 20.80 -14.40 13.54
N HIS A 219 21.36 -15.08 12.54
CA HIS A 219 22.81 -15.17 12.31
C HIS A 219 23.25 -14.51 11.00
N ALA A 220 22.36 -13.74 10.36
CA ALA A 220 22.68 -13.01 9.14
C ALA A 220 21.99 -11.64 9.18
N PRO A 221 22.62 -10.58 8.63
CA PRO A 221 22.07 -9.23 8.61
C PRO A 221 20.97 -9.08 7.55
N LEU A 222 19.99 -10.00 7.52
CA LEU A 222 18.97 -10.07 6.50
C LEU A 222 17.58 -10.14 7.10
N ARG A 223 16.65 -9.42 6.49
CA ARG A 223 15.21 -9.58 6.68
C ARG A 223 14.57 -9.90 5.34
N LEU A 224 13.75 -10.94 5.32
CA LEU A 224 12.94 -11.33 4.19
C LEU A 224 11.48 -10.92 4.46
N SER A 225 10.79 -10.42 3.45
CA SER A 225 9.36 -10.12 3.52
C SER A 225 8.64 -10.63 2.27
N ALA A 226 7.45 -11.18 2.48
CA ALA A 226 6.54 -11.58 1.42
C ALA A 226 5.13 -11.14 1.77
N THR A 227 4.41 -10.56 0.82
CA THR A 227 2.98 -10.21 1.00
C THR A 227 2.21 -10.77 -0.19
N LEU A 228 1.11 -11.46 0.10
CA LEU A 228 0.09 -11.81 -0.87
C LEU A 228 -0.99 -10.73 -0.82
N GLN A 229 -1.16 -9.99 -1.91
CA GLN A 229 -2.16 -8.92 -2.06
C GLN A 229 -3.36 -9.40 -2.88
N HIS A 230 -4.48 -8.69 -2.84
CA HIS A 230 -5.71 -8.95 -3.60
C HIS A 230 -6.28 -10.36 -3.41
N LEU A 231 -6.20 -10.92 -2.20
CA LEU A 231 -6.65 -12.30 -1.92
C LEU A 231 -8.16 -12.51 -2.10
N GLN A 232 -8.95 -11.44 -2.08
CA GLN A 232 -10.38 -11.45 -2.36
C GLN A 232 -10.70 -11.76 -3.82
N LYS A 233 -9.73 -11.65 -4.72
CA LYS A 233 -9.92 -11.83 -6.16
C LYS A 233 -8.79 -12.63 -6.75
N TRP A 234 -9.05 -13.90 -7.08
CA TRP A 234 -8.02 -14.80 -7.56
C TRP A 234 -7.47 -14.42 -8.94
N GLU A 235 -8.28 -13.93 -9.87
CA GLU A 235 -7.82 -13.61 -11.23
C GLU A 235 -7.48 -12.12 -11.34
N LEU A 236 -6.19 -11.80 -11.49
CA LEU A 236 -5.67 -10.44 -11.64
C LEU A 236 -5.24 -10.15 -13.08
N ALA A 237 -4.92 -11.18 -13.87
CA ALA A 237 -4.54 -11.02 -15.27
C ALA A 237 -5.75 -10.60 -16.11
N GLN A 238 -5.56 -9.64 -17.00
CA GLN A 238 -6.49 -9.46 -18.12
C GLN A 238 -6.27 -10.60 -19.13
N PRO A 239 -7.33 -11.25 -19.64
CA PRO A 239 -7.19 -12.26 -20.69
C PRO A 239 -6.50 -11.64 -21.90
N LYS A 240 -5.47 -12.30 -22.43
CA LYS A 240 -4.82 -11.84 -23.67
C LYS A 240 -5.47 -12.54 -24.85
N GLU A 241 -5.87 -11.74 -25.84
CA GLU A 241 -6.25 -12.25 -27.16
C GLU A 241 -4.97 -12.54 -27.94
N GLU A 242 -4.74 -13.81 -28.24
CA GLU A 242 -3.67 -14.26 -29.12
C GLU A 242 -4.31 -14.60 -30.47
N ASP A 243 -4.05 -13.79 -31.50
CA ASP A 243 -4.51 -14.02 -32.86
C ASP A 243 -3.40 -14.70 -33.66
N ASN A 244 -3.66 -15.93 -34.05
CA ASN A 244 -2.69 -16.78 -34.75
C ASN A 244 -2.81 -16.59 -36.28
N GLY A 245 -3.63 -15.66 -36.75
CA GLY A 245 -3.99 -15.44 -38.16
C GLY A 245 -5.04 -16.42 -38.71
N PHE A 246 -5.54 -17.34 -37.87
CA PHE A 246 -6.56 -18.34 -38.22
C PHE A 246 -7.69 -18.43 -37.19
N GLU A 247 -7.38 -18.29 -35.91
CA GLU A 247 -8.35 -18.21 -34.80
C GLU A 247 -7.81 -17.30 -33.70
N THR A 248 -8.70 -16.52 -33.08
CA THR A 248 -8.41 -15.75 -31.86
C THR A 248 -8.62 -16.66 -30.65
N THR A 249 -7.54 -17.01 -29.95
CA THR A 249 -7.63 -17.78 -28.72
C THR A 249 -7.45 -16.86 -27.52
N ILE A 250 -8.37 -16.93 -26.56
CA ILE A 250 -8.23 -16.24 -25.28
C ILE A 250 -7.33 -17.10 -24.38
N LYS A 251 -6.18 -16.56 -23.99
CA LYS A 251 -5.23 -17.26 -23.15
C LYS A 251 -5.26 -16.72 -21.74
N GLU A 252 -5.67 -17.58 -20.82
CA GLU A 252 -5.64 -17.31 -19.38
C GLU A 252 -4.26 -17.65 -18.79
N ASP A 253 -3.88 -16.93 -17.75
CA ASP A 253 -2.66 -17.23 -17.01
C ASP A 253 -2.83 -18.51 -16.18
N SER A 254 -1.78 -19.35 -16.15
CA SER A 254 -1.79 -20.55 -15.32
C SER A 254 -1.83 -20.21 -13.83
N PHE A 255 -2.30 -21.17 -12.99
CA PHE A 255 -2.36 -21.02 -11.54
C PHE A 255 -1.07 -20.43 -10.93
N GLY A 256 0.10 -20.91 -11.37
CA GLY A 256 1.39 -20.43 -10.86
C GLY A 256 1.68 -18.97 -11.22
N LYS A 257 1.36 -18.54 -12.45
CA LYS A 257 1.49 -17.12 -12.84
C LYS A 257 0.52 -16.25 -12.07
N GLN A 258 -0.72 -16.72 -11.91
CA GLN A 258 -1.73 -15.98 -11.17
C GLN A 258 -1.32 -15.83 -9.69
N PHE A 259 -0.87 -16.91 -9.04
CA PHE A 259 -0.29 -16.85 -7.70
C PHE A 259 0.84 -15.82 -7.59
N LEU A 260 1.77 -15.80 -8.57
CA LEU A 260 2.88 -14.86 -8.56
C LEU A 260 2.40 -13.40 -8.69
N ARG A 261 1.29 -13.12 -9.39
CA ARG A 261 0.72 -11.75 -9.45
C ARG A 261 0.28 -11.24 -8.09
N HIS A 262 -0.15 -12.13 -7.20
CA HIS A 262 -0.45 -11.76 -5.82
C HIS A 262 0.80 -11.48 -4.98
N LEU A 263 1.99 -11.87 -5.43
CA LEU A 263 3.18 -11.93 -4.58
C LEU A 263 4.05 -10.66 -4.68
N LEU A 264 4.25 -10.01 -3.54
CA LEU A 264 5.24 -8.96 -3.31
C LEU A 264 6.41 -9.51 -2.51
N LEU A 265 7.62 -9.48 -3.07
CA LEU A 265 8.83 -9.93 -2.40
C LEU A 265 9.73 -8.75 -2.02
N GLY A 266 10.31 -8.80 -0.83
CA GLY A 266 11.24 -7.80 -0.33
C GLY A 266 12.38 -8.43 0.46
N VAL A 267 13.57 -7.84 0.33
CA VAL A 267 14.77 -8.19 1.10
C VAL A 267 15.38 -6.91 1.66
N GLU A 268 15.65 -6.89 2.97
CA GLU A 268 16.44 -5.86 3.62
C GLU A 268 17.78 -6.45 4.08
N LEU A 269 18.87 -5.89 3.58
CA LEU A 269 20.20 -6.07 4.14
C LEU A 269 20.42 -5.00 5.22
N LEU A 270 20.88 -5.42 6.39
CA LEU A 270 21.04 -4.60 7.59
C LEU A 270 22.52 -4.62 8.04
N PRO A 271 23.47 -4.05 7.27
CA PRO A 271 24.90 -4.15 7.60
C PRO A 271 25.25 -3.57 8.97
N THR A 272 24.52 -2.54 9.38
CA THR A 272 24.63 -1.90 10.70
C THR A 272 23.24 -1.56 11.22
N GLU A 273 23.14 -1.12 12.47
CA GLU A 273 21.88 -0.63 13.04
C GLU A 273 21.41 0.70 12.41
N ASN A 274 22.34 1.42 11.76
CA ASN A 274 22.10 2.76 11.23
C ASN A 274 22.01 2.80 9.71
N PHE A 275 22.24 1.69 9.01
CA PHE A 275 22.23 1.66 7.54
C PHE A 275 21.55 0.40 7.02
N THR A 276 20.74 0.57 6.00
CA THR A 276 19.92 -0.49 5.41
C THR A 276 19.94 -0.37 3.89
N ILE A 277 20.05 -1.50 3.21
CA ILE A 277 19.90 -1.61 1.75
C ILE A 277 18.70 -2.51 1.50
N ARG A 278 17.88 -2.16 0.50
CA ARG A 278 16.62 -2.82 0.22
C ARG A 278 16.50 -3.12 -1.25
N ALA A 279 15.94 -4.28 -1.55
CA ALA A 279 15.54 -4.66 -2.88
C ALA A 279 14.16 -5.33 -2.83
N GLY A 280 13.40 -5.20 -3.90
CA GLY A 280 12.06 -5.75 -3.98
C GLY A 280 11.71 -6.18 -5.39
N TYR A 281 10.72 -7.05 -5.46
CA TYR A 281 10.17 -7.58 -6.69
C TYR A 281 8.65 -7.67 -6.63
N ASN A 282 8.00 -7.15 -7.67
CA ASN A 282 6.56 -7.18 -7.87
C ASN A 282 6.28 -7.82 -9.23
N TYR A 283 5.80 -9.07 -9.21
CA TYR A 283 5.57 -9.83 -10.43
C TYR A 283 4.42 -9.27 -11.25
N GLN A 284 3.30 -8.90 -10.62
CA GLN A 284 2.15 -8.29 -11.30
C GLN A 284 2.57 -7.06 -12.09
N ARG A 285 3.25 -6.12 -11.42
CA ARG A 285 3.74 -4.89 -12.05
C ARG A 285 4.67 -5.18 -13.22
N ARG A 286 5.52 -6.20 -13.10
CA ARG A 286 6.36 -6.64 -14.21
C ARG A 286 5.51 -7.13 -15.38
N GLN A 287 4.52 -7.99 -15.16
CA GLN A 287 3.71 -8.54 -16.25
C GLN A 287 2.82 -7.49 -16.94
N GLU A 288 2.34 -6.49 -16.20
CA GLU A 288 1.44 -5.45 -16.72
C GLU A 288 2.18 -4.35 -17.52
N LEU A 289 3.45 -4.11 -17.19
CA LEU A 289 4.23 -3.03 -17.78
C LEU A 289 5.44 -3.51 -18.60
N MET A 290 5.71 -4.81 -18.66
CA MET A 290 6.74 -5.36 -19.54
C MET A 290 6.21 -5.38 -20.96
N PHE A 291 6.95 -4.74 -21.86
CA PHE A 291 6.71 -4.75 -23.29
C PHE A 291 7.69 -5.73 -23.94
N ASP A 292 7.20 -6.54 -24.88
CA ASP A 292 8.00 -7.62 -25.50
C ASP A 292 9.26 -7.09 -26.22
N ASP A 293 9.19 -5.87 -26.75
CA ASP A 293 10.28 -5.25 -27.53
C ASP A 293 11.30 -4.44 -26.71
N LYS A 294 11.14 -4.31 -25.38
CA LYS A 294 12.07 -3.52 -24.55
C LYS A 294 12.43 -4.22 -23.24
N ALA A 295 13.72 -4.52 -23.07
CA ALA A 295 14.28 -4.89 -21.78
C ALA A 295 14.08 -3.75 -20.77
N SER A 296 13.31 -4.02 -19.72
CA SER A 296 12.97 -3.04 -18.69
C SER A 296 13.12 -3.64 -17.29
N THR A 297 13.59 -2.84 -16.34
CA THR A 297 13.71 -3.21 -14.92
C THR A 297 12.39 -3.08 -14.16
N VAL A 298 11.25 -2.97 -14.86
CA VAL A 298 9.94 -2.81 -14.23
C VAL A 298 9.60 -4.04 -13.39
N GLY A 299 8.98 -3.79 -12.24
CA GLY A 299 8.74 -4.78 -11.19
C GLY A 299 9.90 -4.93 -10.21
N PHE A 300 11.12 -4.51 -10.55
CA PHE A 300 12.21 -4.40 -9.58
C PHE A 300 12.21 -3.03 -8.92
N SER A 301 12.53 -3.03 -7.63
CA SER A 301 12.68 -1.83 -6.81
C SER A 301 13.90 -1.94 -5.93
N TRP A 302 14.45 -0.79 -5.55
CA TRP A 302 15.58 -0.74 -4.63
C TRP A 302 15.53 0.54 -3.79
N GLY A 303 16.30 0.55 -2.72
CA GLY A 303 16.40 1.71 -1.86
C GLY A 303 17.39 1.51 -0.74
N PHE A 304 17.57 2.54 0.06
CA PHE A 304 18.40 2.50 1.23
C PHE A 304 17.79 3.38 2.32
N GLY A 305 18.21 3.15 3.55
CA GLY A 305 17.79 3.95 4.68
C GLY A 305 18.95 4.12 5.64
N PHE A 306 19.03 5.29 6.25
CA PHE A 306 20.01 5.56 7.28
C PHE A 306 19.39 6.30 8.46
N LYS A 307 19.89 5.98 9.65
CA LYS A 307 19.49 6.58 10.92
C LYS A 307 20.63 7.41 11.48
N ILE A 308 20.34 8.68 11.76
CA ILE A 308 21.28 9.60 12.40
C ILE A 308 20.57 10.24 13.58
N ASN A 309 21.01 9.89 14.80
CA ASN A 309 20.41 10.37 16.04
C ASN A 309 18.89 10.10 16.06
N ARG A 310 18.08 11.15 16.10
CA ARG A 310 16.61 11.11 16.11
C ARG A 310 15.96 11.04 14.73
N PHE A 311 16.75 11.15 13.65
CA PHE A 311 16.25 11.19 12.28
C PHE A 311 16.44 9.84 11.59
N HIS A 312 15.42 9.39 10.86
CA HIS A 312 15.48 8.25 9.96
C HIS A 312 15.16 8.73 8.56
N PHE A 313 16.13 8.62 7.66
CA PHE A 313 15.99 8.96 6.26
C PHE A 313 15.88 7.69 5.45
N ASN A 314 14.94 7.63 4.52
CA ASN A 314 14.82 6.54 3.57
C ASN A 314 14.63 7.09 2.16
N TYR A 315 15.30 6.45 1.22
CA TYR A 315 15.14 6.68 -0.20
C TYR A 315 14.73 5.38 -0.87
N GLY A 316 13.76 5.46 -1.78
CA GLY A 316 13.25 4.32 -2.53
C GLY A 316 13.02 4.72 -3.98
N SER A 317 13.38 3.82 -4.89
CA SER A 317 13.21 3.97 -6.33
C SER A 317 12.48 2.76 -6.87
N ALA A 318 11.35 3.00 -7.55
CA ALA A 318 10.57 1.96 -8.21
C ALA A 318 9.92 2.51 -9.48
N ARG A 319 9.80 1.66 -10.51
CA ARG A 319 9.11 2.02 -11.75
C ARG A 319 7.66 1.56 -11.67
N TYR A 320 6.74 2.52 -11.62
CA TYR A 320 5.28 2.30 -11.66
C TYR A 320 4.67 2.68 -13.00
N HIS A 321 5.44 3.31 -13.88
CA HIS A 321 5.03 3.65 -15.23
C HIS A 321 6.18 3.31 -16.20
N LEU A 322 5.85 3.06 -17.46
CA LEU A 322 6.83 2.75 -18.52
C LEU A 322 7.78 3.92 -18.80
N ALA A 323 7.26 5.15 -18.72
CA ALA A 323 7.98 6.35 -19.10
C ALA A 323 8.98 6.85 -18.04
N GLU A 324 8.72 6.62 -16.75
CA GLU A 324 9.50 7.28 -15.68
C GLU A 324 9.59 6.44 -14.41
N THR A 325 10.69 6.66 -13.65
CA THR A 325 10.91 6.04 -12.34
C THR A 325 10.38 6.96 -11.25
N SER A 326 9.60 6.41 -10.32
CA SER A 326 9.11 7.16 -9.17
C SER A 326 10.12 7.13 -8.04
N ASN A 327 10.39 8.30 -7.48
CA ASN A 327 11.35 8.48 -6.40
C ASN A 327 10.61 8.86 -5.12
N HIS A 328 10.90 8.11 -4.07
CA HIS A 328 10.26 8.21 -2.78
C HIS A 328 11.28 8.68 -1.75
N ILE A 329 10.90 9.69 -0.97
CA ILE A 329 11.69 10.21 0.14
C ILE A 329 10.84 10.11 1.39
N SER A 330 11.38 9.51 2.44
CA SER A 330 10.74 9.41 3.74
C SER A 330 11.67 9.92 4.83
N VAL A 331 11.15 10.76 5.71
CA VAL A 331 11.85 11.29 6.88
C VAL A 331 10.99 11.05 8.10
N ALA A 332 11.52 10.32 9.07
CA ALA A 332 10.91 10.19 10.38
C ALA A 332 11.79 10.86 11.45
N ILE A 333 11.13 11.44 12.45
CA ILE A 333 11.75 12.17 13.55
C ILE A 333 11.19 11.62 14.85
N ASN A 334 12.08 11.19 15.75
CA ASN A 334 11.72 10.91 17.14
C ASN A 334 11.78 12.20 17.96
N LEU A 335 10.64 12.63 18.51
CA LEU A 335 10.52 13.86 19.29
C LEU A 335 10.68 13.63 20.80
N ASN A 336 10.86 12.39 21.25
CA ASN A 336 11.20 12.11 22.64
C ASN A 336 12.51 12.82 23.01
N GLU A 337 12.51 13.53 24.14
CA GLU A 337 13.72 14.14 24.69
C GLU A 337 14.65 13.03 25.19
N SER A 338 15.74 12.76 24.47
CA SER A 338 16.95 12.17 25.06
C SER A 338 18.13 12.29 24.09
N PHE A 339 18.96 13.30 24.33
CA PHE A 339 20.40 13.17 24.15
C PHE A 339 20.93 12.55 25.43
N HIS A 340 21.25 11.26 25.38
CA HIS A 340 22.24 10.66 26.27
C HIS A 340 23.12 9.72 25.46
#